data_AF-A0A833D3I6-F1
#
_entry.id   AF-A0A833D3I6-F1
#
_cell.length_a   1.000
_cell.length_b   1.000
_cell.length_c   1.000
_cell.angle_alpha   90.00
_cell.angle_beta   90.00
_cell.angle_gamma   90.00
#
_symmetry.space_group_name_H-M   'P 1'
#
loop_
_entity.id
_entity.type
_entity.pdbx_description
1 polymer ?
#
loop_
_entity_poly.entity_id
_entity_poly.type
_entity_poly.pdbx_seq_one_letter_code
_entity_poly.pdbx_strand_id
1 'polypeptide(L)'
;MREYPQLEASVTEPKDHLFDLIMALFDLFSEDRVGIQVAYKKIITSPCLLREINQDLFDLFSLILQKSHVNVQPVFGAIKVYALEIAVLCMLQTWFEDTTQDLSKTLVSVDEKLNLLENLSKFMPWNERS
;
A
#
# COMPACT_ATOMS: atom_id res chain seq x y z
N MET A 1 7.91 23.64 -32.79
CA MET A 1 7.13 23.27 -31.59
C MET A 1 7.34 21.78 -31.42
N ARG A 2 8.22 21.37 -30.51
CA ARG A 2 8.58 19.96 -30.33
C ARG A 2 7.50 19.37 -29.43
N GLU A 3 6.61 18.57 -30.02
CA GLU A 3 5.68 17.75 -29.26
C GLU A 3 6.53 16.87 -28.34
N TYR A 4 6.32 17.01 -27.03
CA TYR A 4 6.92 16.15 -26.02
C TYR A 4 5.88 15.06 -25.72
N PRO A 5 6.00 13.85 -26.30
CA PRO A 5 5.03 12.77 -26.11
C PRO A 5 5.14 12.14 -24.70
N GLN A 6 6.11 12.58 -23.90
CA GLN A 6 6.41 12.08 -22.56
C GLN A 6 5.42 12.58 -21.49
N LEU A 7 4.39 13.34 -21.90
CA LEU A 7 3.32 13.87 -21.03
C LEU A 7 1.93 13.37 -21.44
N GLU A 8 1.85 12.29 -22.21
CA GLU A 8 0.75 11.35 -21.99
C GLU A 8 1.02 10.77 -20.61
N ALA A 9 0.45 11.41 -19.58
CA ALA A 9 0.09 10.70 -18.38
C ALA A 9 -0.56 9.41 -18.86
N SER A 10 0.14 8.30 -18.74
CA SER A 10 -0.52 7.01 -18.74
C SER A 10 -1.70 7.21 -17.81
N VAL A 11 -2.90 6.92 -18.28
CA VAL A 11 -4.04 6.73 -17.39
C VAL A 11 -3.69 5.46 -16.59
N THR A 12 -2.72 5.56 -15.69
CA THR A 12 -2.30 4.51 -14.79
C THR A 12 -3.46 4.34 -13.85
N GLU A 13 -3.98 3.13 -13.79
CA GLU A 13 -5.12 2.84 -12.96
C GLU A 13 -4.74 3.14 -11.49
N PRO A 14 -5.68 3.49 -10.60
CA PRO A 14 -5.35 3.75 -9.18
C PRO A 14 -4.54 2.63 -8.51
N LYS A 15 -4.65 1.40 -9.04
CA LYS A 15 -3.83 0.24 -8.70
C LYS A 15 -2.34 0.44 -9.01
N ASP A 16 -2.00 0.94 -10.20
CA ASP A 16 -0.60 1.15 -10.62
C ASP A 16 0.07 2.21 -9.75
N HIS A 17 -0.66 3.28 -9.42
CA HIS A 17 -0.15 4.30 -8.50
C HIS A 17 0.03 3.77 -7.07
N LEU A 18 -0.87 2.89 -6.60
CA LEU A 18 -0.66 2.20 -5.32
C LEU A 18 0.56 1.30 -5.37
N PHE A 19 0.75 0.56 -6.46
CA PHE A 19 1.90 -0.30 -6.66
C PHE A 19 3.20 0.51 -6.53
N ASP A 20 3.33 1.62 -7.26
CA ASP A 20 4.52 2.47 -7.23
C ASP A 20 4.80 3.03 -5.84
N LEU A 21 3.76 3.48 -5.12
CA LEU A 21 3.91 4.02 -3.76
C LEU A 21 4.31 2.94 -2.75
N ILE A 22 3.78 1.72 -2.87
CA ILE A 22 4.16 0.60 -2.00
C ILE A 22 5.59 0.15 -2.30
N MET A 23 6.01 0.13 -3.57
CA MET A 23 7.40 -0.18 -3.93
C MET A 23 8.36 0.89 -3.38
N ALA A 24 8.01 2.18 -3.50
CA ALA A 24 8.78 3.26 -2.90
C ALA A 24 8.86 3.15 -1.37
N LEU A 25 7.80 2.68 -0.71
CA LEU A 25 7.80 2.41 0.73
C LEU A 25 8.77 1.26 1.09
N PHE A 26 8.80 0.19 0.29
CA PHE A 26 9.74 -0.92 0.50
C PHE A 26 11.18 -0.52 0.22
N ASP A 27 11.43 0.33 -0.77
CA ASP A 27 12.75 0.90 -1.01
C ASP A 27 13.22 1.73 0.19
N LEU A 28 12.34 2.55 0.78
CA LEU A 28 12.67 3.29 2.01
C LEU A 28 12.98 2.35 3.18
N PHE A 29 12.19 1.29 3.35
CA PHE A 29 12.43 0.30 4.40
C PHE A 29 13.66 -0.55 4.17
N SER A 30 14.13 -0.66 2.92
CA SER A 30 15.31 -1.45 2.57
C SER A 30 16.60 -0.89 3.19
N GLU A 31 16.64 0.41 3.52
CA GLU A 31 17.77 1.06 4.21
C GLU A 31 18.08 0.39 5.56
N ASP A 32 17.06 -0.09 6.28
CA ASP A 32 17.20 -0.86 7.52
C ASP A 32 16.18 -2.02 7.60
N ARG A 33 16.27 -2.95 6.65
CA ARG A 33 15.34 -4.09 6.56
C ARG A 33 15.27 -4.92 7.85
N VAL A 34 16.39 -5.09 8.56
CA VAL A 34 16.43 -5.84 9.82
C VAL A 34 15.71 -5.07 10.93
N GLY A 35 15.94 -3.76 11.06
CA GLY A 35 15.23 -2.91 12.00
C GLY A 35 13.72 -2.91 11.76
N ILE A 36 13.31 -2.82 10.49
CA ILE A 36 11.88 -2.88 10.12
C ILE A 36 11.28 -4.25 10.45
N GLN A 37 12.00 -5.35 10.24
CA GLN A 37 11.53 -6.69 10.63
C GLN A 37 11.35 -6.84 12.14
N VAL A 38 12.27 -6.29 12.94
CA VAL A 38 12.18 -6.30 14.40
C VAL A 38 11.01 -5.44 14.88
N ALA A 39 10.85 -4.24 14.30
CA ALA A 39 9.73 -3.36 14.59
C ALA A 39 8.39 -4.04 14.27
N TYR A 40 8.24 -4.61 13.07
CA TYR A 40 7.07 -5.38 12.65
C TYR A 40 6.73 -6.48 13.66
N LYS A 41 7.70 -7.33 14.01
CA LYS A 41 7.50 -8.41 14.99
C LYS A 41 7.04 -7.89 16.34
N LYS A 42 7.60 -6.76 16.81
CA LYS A 42 7.23 -6.16 18.09
C LYS A 42 5.80 -5.60 18.05
N ILE A 43 5.41 -4.96 16.96
CA ILE A 43 4.07 -4.40 16.75
C ILE A 43 3.02 -5.51 16.77
N ILE A 44 3.20 -6.59 16.00
CA ILE A 44 2.21 -7.68 15.92
C ILE A 44 2.12 -8.51 17.22
N THR A 45 3.17 -8.55 18.03
CA THR A 45 3.20 -9.31 19.29
C THR A 45 2.80 -8.49 20.52
N SER A 46 2.74 -7.16 20.40
CA SER A 46 2.48 -6.24 21.52
C SER A 46 1.24 -5.36 21.23
N PRO A 47 0.04 -5.79 21.64
CA PRO A 47 -1.19 -5.02 21.41
C PRO A 47 -1.16 -3.60 21.96
N CYS A 48 -0.44 -3.38 23.07
CA CYS A 48 -0.25 -2.04 23.63
C CYS A 48 0.51 -1.12 22.68
N LEU A 49 1.61 -1.62 22.09
CA LEU A 49 2.41 -0.85 21.13
C LEU A 49 1.62 -0.57 19.86
N LEU A 50 0.88 -1.56 19.35
CA LEU A 50 0.02 -1.37 18.19
C LEU A 50 -0.98 -0.23 18.45
N ARG A 51 -1.63 -0.22 19.63
CA ARG A 51 -2.55 0.86 20.01
C ARG A 51 -1.87 2.24 20.05
N GLU A 52 -0.63 2.31 20.51
CA GLU A 52 0.13 3.57 20.59
C GLU A 52 0.45 4.13 19.19
N ILE A 53 0.80 3.27 18.23
CA ILE A 53 1.23 3.70 16.88
C ILE A 53 0.11 3.64 15.82
N ASN A 54 -1.07 3.10 16.15
CA ASN A 54 -2.15 2.86 15.20
C ASN A 54 -2.56 4.14 14.46
N GLN A 55 -2.57 5.29 15.16
CA GLN A 55 -2.91 6.55 14.54
C GLN A 55 -1.86 6.97 13.49
N ASP A 56 -0.57 6.82 13.80
CA ASP A 56 0.51 7.15 12.88
C ASP A 56 0.50 6.23 11.64
N LEU A 57 0.22 4.93 11.84
CA LEU A 57 0.05 3.96 10.74
C LEU A 57 -1.16 4.34 9.87
N PHE A 58 -2.29 4.65 10.49
CA PHE A 58 -3.49 5.09 9.79
C PHE A 58 -3.22 6.33 8.95
N ASP A 59 -2.53 7.33 9.51
CA ASP A 59 -2.22 8.57 8.80
C ASP A 59 -1.27 8.33 7.62
N LEU A 60 -0.28 7.45 7.76
CA LEU A 60 0.60 7.02 6.67
C LEU A 60 -0.19 6.37 5.53
N PHE A 61 -1.01 5.36 5.82
CA PHE A 61 -1.76 4.64 4.78
C PHE A 61 -2.90 5.48 4.18
N SER A 62 -3.46 6.39 4.95
CA SER A 62 -4.37 7.42 4.45
C SER A 62 -3.67 8.35 3.46
N LEU A 63 -2.45 8.79 3.74
CA LEU A 63 -1.65 9.59 2.81
C LEU A 63 -1.34 8.83 1.53
N ILE A 64 -0.97 7.55 1.62
CA ILE A 64 -0.72 6.68 0.45
C ILE A 64 -1.98 6.55 -0.42
N LEU A 65 -3.14 6.31 0.19
CA LEU A 65 -4.42 6.24 -0.54
C LEU A 65 -4.81 7.58 -1.18
N GLN A 66 -4.58 8.70 -0.51
CA GLN A 66 -4.87 10.02 -1.08
C GLN A 66 -3.95 10.32 -2.27
N LYS A 67 -2.68 9.92 -2.18
CA LYS A 67 -1.66 10.12 -3.22
C LYS A 67 -1.86 9.24 -4.44
N SER A 68 -2.51 8.08 -4.30
CA SER A 68 -2.79 7.17 -5.41
C SER A 68 -4.00 7.55 -6.27
N HIS A 69 -4.57 8.75 -6.05
CA HIS A 69 -5.77 9.23 -6.74
C HIS A 69 -6.99 8.31 -6.59
N VAL A 70 -6.96 7.44 -5.58
CA VAL A 70 -8.07 6.61 -5.16
C VAL A 70 -9.19 7.50 -4.61
N ASN A 71 -10.41 7.33 -5.12
CA ASN A 71 -11.55 8.11 -4.63
C ASN A 71 -12.00 7.57 -3.26
N VAL A 72 -11.54 8.23 -2.19
CA VAL A 72 -11.91 7.91 -0.81
C VAL A 72 -13.15 8.70 -0.43
N GLN A 73 -14.35 8.16 -0.67
CA GLN A 73 -15.57 8.73 -0.08
C GLN A 73 -15.48 8.68 1.47
N PRO A 74 -16.02 9.68 2.19
CA PRO A 74 -15.87 9.79 3.65
C PRO A 74 -16.46 8.61 4.43
N VAL A 75 -17.53 7.99 3.92
CA VAL A 75 -18.32 6.98 4.64
C VAL A 75 -17.55 5.67 4.84
N PHE A 76 -16.69 5.30 3.87
CA PHE A 76 -15.90 4.07 3.93
C PHE A 76 -14.39 4.31 3.97
N GLY A 77 -13.96 5.57 4.17
CA GLY A 77 -12.56 5.95 4.08
C GLY A 77 -11.68 5.21 5.08
N ALA A 78 -12.09 5.12 6.34
CA ALA A 78 -11.33 4.40 7.36
C ALA A 78 -11.21 2.89 7.06
N ILE A 79 -12.26 2.26 6.53
CA ILE A 79 -12.23 0.84 6.16
C ILE A 79 -11.21 0.60 5.03
N LYS A 80 -11.14 1.50 4.05
CA LYS A 80 -10.14 1.40 2.96
C LYS A 80 -8.71 1.54 3.50
N VAL A 81 -8.49 2.46 4.43
CA VAL A 81 -7.18 2.66 5.08
C VAL A 81 -6.76 1.39 5.82
N TYR A 82 -7.62 0.84 6.68
CA TYR A 82 -7.33 -0.40 7.40
C TYR A 82 -7.13 -1.60 6.46
N ALA A 83 -7.90 -1.69 5.37
CA ALA A 83 -7.71 -2.75 4.38
C ALA A 83 -6.33 -2.65 3.70
N LEU A 84 -5.90 -1.44 3.34
CA LEU A 84 -4.57 -1.22 2.78
C LEU A 84 -3.47 -1.52 3.81
N GLU A 85 -3.62 -1.04 5.05
CA GLU A 85 -2.68 -1.31 6.14
C GLU A 85 -2.47 -2.81 6.34
N ILE A 86 -3.55 -3.58 6.48
CA ILE A 86 -3.49 -5.05 6.63
C ILE A 86 -2.82 -5.69 5.41
N ALA A 87 -3.18 -5.25 4.20
CA ALA A 87 -2.57 -5.77 2.97
C ALA A 87 -1.06 -5.54 2.94
N VAL A 88 -0.61 -4.33 3.31
CA VAL A 88 0.82 -3.98 3.37
C VAL A 88 1.54 -4.75 4.48
N LEU A 89 0.93 -4.98 5.63
CA LEU A 89 1.50 -5.84 6.68
C LEU A 89 1.72 -7.28 6.16
N CYS A 90 0.77 -7.82 5.38
CA CYS A 90 0.95 -9.12 4.73
C CYS A 90 2.05 -9.10 3.65
N MET A 91 2.10 -8.05 2.83
CA MET A 91 3.16 -7.88 1.82
C MET A 91 4.53 -7.77 2.48
N LEU A 92 4.65 -7.05 3.61
CA LEU A 92 5.87 -6.93 4.40
C LEU A 92 6.36 -8.28 4.90
N GLN A 93 5.46 -9.16 5.34
CA GLN A 93 5.85 -10.51 5.72
C GLN A 93 6.49 -11.26 4.55
N THR A 94 5.87 -11.23 3.36
CA THR A 94 6.47 -11.83 2.15
C THR A 94 7.81 -11.16 1.84
N TRP A 95 7.86 -9.83 1.91
CA TRP A 95 9.07 -9.06 1.66
C TRP A 95 10.19 -9.46 2.61
N PHE A 96 9.97 -9.66 3.91
CA PHE A 96 11.02 -10.11 4.84
C PHE A 96 11.58 -11.49 4.50
N GLU A 97 10.76 -12.38 3.94
CA GLU A 97 11.12 -13.76 3.61
C GLU A 97 11.67 -13.90 2.18
N ASP A 98 11.57 -12.83 1.37
CA ASP A 98 12.03 -12.83 -0.01
C ASP A 98 13.55 -12.70 -0.11
N THR A 99 14.21 -13.81 -0.42
CA THR A 99 15.66 -13.89 -0.64
C THR A 99 16.04 -13.85 -2.13
N THR A 100 15.07 -13.65 -3.02
CA THR A 100 15.35 -13.51 -4.45
C THR A 100 16.07 -12.19 -4.73
N GLN A 101 16.93 -12.16 -5.74
CA GLN A 101 17.69 -10.96 -6.08
C GLN A 101 16.81 -9.85 -6.67
N ASP A 102 15.69 -10.24 -7.28
CA ASP A 102 14.77 -9.36 -8.02
C ASP A 102 13.47 -9.05 -7.24
N LEU A 103 13.35 -9.52 -5.99
CA LEU A 103 12.13 -9.41 -5.18
C LEU A 103 10.89 -10.01 -5.88
N SER A 104 11.09 -11.01 -6.76
CA SER A 104 10.01 -11.58 -7.57
C SER A 104 8.84 -12.11 -6.74
N LYS A 105 9.07 -12.68 -5.55
CA LYS A 105 7.99 -13.13 -4.67
C LYS A 105 7.22 -11.96 -4.06
N THR A 106 7.94 -10.89 -3.70
CA THR A 106 7.35 -9.65 -3.19
C THR A 106 6.47 -9.01 -4.25
N LEU A 107 6.96 -8.87 -5.48
CA LEU A 107 6.23 -8.27 -6.59
C LEU A 107 4.91 -9.01 -6.87
N VAL A 108 4.93 -10.34 -6.88
CA VAL A 108 3.72 -11.16 -7.01
C VAL A 108 2.76 -10.92 -5.85
N SER A 109 3.26 -10.92 -4.61
CA SER A 109 2.43 -10.68 -3.42
C SER A 109 1.79 -9.29 -3.43
N VAL A 110 2.52 -8.25 -3.84
CA VAL A 110 1.99 -6.90 -3.99
C VAL A 110 0.87 -6.88 -5.03
N ASP A 111 1.09 -7.40 -6.24
CA ASP A 111 0.07 -7.42 -7.29
C ASP A 111 -1.19 -8.18 -6.86
N GLU A 112 -1.05 -9.38 -6.28
CA GLU A 112 -2.18 -10.19 -5.79
C GLU A 112 -3.03 -9.45 -4.75
N LYS A 113 -2.37 -8.77 -3.81
CA LYS A 113 -3.06 -8.07 -2.71
C LYS A 113 -3.72 -6.78 -3.21
N LEU A 114 -3.09 -6.07 -4.15
CA LEU A 114 -3.73 -4.91 -4.78
C LEU A 114 -4.94 -5.31 -5.64
N ASN A 115 -4.87 -6.43 -6.38
CA ASN A 115 -6.02 -6.99 -7.09
C ASN A 115 -7.16 -7.35 -6.13
N LEU A 116 -6.84 -7.88 -4.95
CA LEU A 116 -7.83 -8.16 -3.92
C LEU A 116 -8.50 -6.88 -3.40
N LEU A 117 -7.73 -5.82 -3.14
CA LEU A 117 -8.26 -4.51 -2.72
C LEU A 117 -9.16 -3.88 -3.80
N GLU A 118 -8.75 -3.98 -5.07
CA GLU A 118 -9.54 -3.51 -6.20
C GLU A 118 -10.86 -4.30 -6.30
N ASN A 119 -10.83 -5.63 -6.16
CA ASN A 119 -12.05 -6.44 -6.17
C ASN A 119 -12.96 -6.18 -4.96
N LEU A 120 -12.40 -5.90 -3.77
CA LEU A 120 -13.19 -5.45 -2.62
C LEU A 120 -13.90 -4.13 -2.90
N SER A 121 -13.26 -3.22 -3.65
CA SER A 121 -13.88 -1.97 -4.09
C SER A 121 -15.02 -2.15 -5.12
N LYS A 122 -15.11 -3.32 -5.76
CA LYS A 122 -16.27 -3.66 -6.62
C LYS A 122 -17.49 -4.09 -5.79
N PHE A 123 -17.27 -4.73 -4.64
CA PHE A 123 -18.33 -5.13 -3.70
C PHE A 123 -18.75 -4.01 -2.75
N MET A 124 -17.84 -3.06 -2.47
CA MET A 124 -18.13 -1.81 -1.76
C MET A 124 -18.10 -0.67 -2.78
N PRO A 125 -19.25 -0.23 -3.33
CA PRO A 125 -19.33 0.52 -4.57
C PRO A 125 -18.33 1.68 -4.63
N TRP A 126 -17.39 1.52 -5.56
CA TRP A 126 -16.39 2.48 -5.97
C TRP A 126 -16.89 3.21 -7.23
N ASN A 127 -17.82 4.16 -7.07
CA ASN A 127 -18.39 5.13 -8.07
C ASN A 127 -19.94 5.24 -7.92
N GLU A 128 -20.65 6.34 -8.23
CA GLU A 128 -20.39 7.52 -9.08
C GLU A 128 -20.83 8.86 -8.44
N ARG A 129 -20.13 9.90 -8.90
CA ARG A 129 -20.51 11.32 -9.08
C ARG A 129 -21.92 11.73 -8.62
N SER A 130 -21.97 12.66 -7.67
CA SER A 130 -22.71 13.94 -7.70
C SER A 130 -22.35 14.75 -6.47
#